data_AF-C9KJ01-F1
#
_entry.id   AF-C9KJ01-F1
#
_cell.length_a   1.000
_cell.length_b   1.000
_cell.length_c   1.000
_cell.angle_alpha   90.00
_cell.angle_beta   90.00
_cell.angle_gamma   90.00
#
_symmetry.space_group_name_H-M   'P 1'
#
loop_
_entity.id
_entity.type
_entity.pdbx_description
1 polymer ?
#
loop_
_entity_poly.entity_id
_entity_poly.type
_entity_poly.pdbx_seq_one_letter_code
_entity_poly.pdbx_strand_id
1 'polypeptide(L)'
;MIVKFCDKLLQLRRARRLTQKDVAAACGITRQTYSGYESGERYPKKKEMYQVLADFFEVDVDYLYTDREMFLDAAHEQYGSRGMAQAQELVSQLAGMFAGGELSDQDREAVMRSLERAYWLAKEDNQKYTPKKYRK
;
A
#
# COMPACT_ATOMS: atom_id res chain seq x y z
N MET A 1 -0.67 15.55 -4.73
CA MET A 1 -0.64 14.52 -5.81
C MET A 1 -0.36 13.18 -5.14
N ILE A 2 -1.30 12.22 -5.17
CA ILE A 2 -1.12 10.94 -4.48
C ILE A 2 -0.17 10.06 -5.29
N VAL A 3 1.06 9.90 -4.80
CA VAL A 3 2.07 9.03 -5.40
C VAL A 3 2.01 7.67 -4.68
N LYS A 4 1.98 6.55 -5.42
CA LYS A 4 2.00 5.21 -4.80
C LYS A 4 3.39 4.89 -4.26
N PHE A 5 3.50 3.94 -3.34
CA PHE A 5 4.82 3.51 -2.83
C PHE A 5 5.81 3.13 -3.94
N CYS A 6 5.37 2.33 -4.93
CA CYS A 6 6.21 1.95 -6.07
C CYS A 6 6.67 3.15 -6.90
N ASP A 7 5.77 4.11 -7.13
CA ASP A 7 6.06 5.36 -7.85
C ASP A 7 7.05 6.23 -7.07
N LYS A 8 6.93 6.29 -5.73
CA LYS A 8 7.89 7.02 -4.85
C LYS A 8 9.29 6.42 -4.95
N LEU A 9 9.41 5.10 -4.86
CA LEU A 9 10.70 4.41 -4.99
C LEU A 9 11.33 4.67 -6.36
N LEU A 10 10.54 4.56 -7.42
CA LEU A 10 11.01 4.80 -8.78
C LEU A 10 11.51 6.25 -8.96
N GLN A 11 10.79 7.22 -8.42
CA GLN A 11 11.17 8.63 -8.46
C GLN A 11 12.47 8.88 -7.69
N LEU A 12 12.57 8.39 -6.44
CA LEU A 12 13.75 8.55 -5.60
C LEU A 12 15.00 7.93 -6.23
N ARG A 13 14.87 6.71 -6.77
CA ARG A 13 15.96 6.03 -7.45
C ARG A 13 16.43 6.78 -8.69
N ARG A 14 15.49 7.22 -9.54
CA ARG A 14 15.81 7.96 -10.77
C ARG A 14 16.42 9.33 -10.47
N ALA A 15 15.94 10.03 -9.45
CA ALA A 15 16.51 11.30 -9.01
C ALA A 15 17.99 11.15 -8.61
N ARG A 16 18.34 10.03 -7.97
CA ARG A 16 19.72 9.70 -7.58
C ARG A 16 20.52 8.97 -8.67
N ARG A 17 19.94 8.73 -9.85
CA ARG A 17 20.54 8.01 -10.99
C ARG A 17 21.07 6.60 -10.63
N LEU A 18 20.42 5.94 -9.69
CA LEU A 18 20.81 4.62 -9.21
C LEU A 18 20.16 3.51 -10.05
N THR A 19 20.82 2.36 -10.16
CA THR A 19 20.20 1.15 -10.70
C THR A 19 19.42 0.41 -9.61
N GLN A 20 18.48 -0.46 -10.01
CA GLN A 20 17.76 -1.32 -9.07
C GLN A 20 18.72 -2.23 -8.27
N LYS A 21 19.86 -2.59 -8.85
CA LYS A 21 20.88 -3.41 -8.19
C LYS A 21 21.59 -2.63 -7.10
N ASP A 22 21.86 -1.35 -7.32
CA ASP A 22 22.56 -0.49 -6.35
C ASP A 22 21.71 -0.28 -5.10
N VAL A 23 20.42 0.04 -5.28
CA VAL A 23 19.49 0.19 -4.16
C VAL A 23 19.31 -1.12 -3.41
N ALA A 24 19.14 -2.24 -4.13
CA ALA A 24 19.00 -3.54 -3.52
C ALA A 24 20.22 -3.93 -2.67
N ALA A 25 21.43 -3.69 -3.19
CA ALA A 25 22.67 -3.95 -2.47
C ALA A 25 22.80 -3.07 -1.21
N ALA A 26 22.50 -1.77 -1.33
CA ALA A 26 22.56 -0.85 -0.19
C ALA A 26 21.53 -1.19 0.90
N CYS A 27 20.36 -1.69 0.51
CA CYS A 27 19.27 -2.04 1.43
C CYS A 27 19.32 -3.50 1.92
N GLY A 28 20.34 -4.28 1.54
CA GLY A 28 20.51 -5.67 1.99
C GLY A 28 19.45 -6.65 1.44
N ILE A 29 18.85 -6.36 0.28
CA ILE A 29 17.84 -7.21 -0.37
C ILE A 29 18.26 -7.65 -1.76
N THR A 30 17.57 -8.65 -2.31
CA THR A 30 17.85 -9.08 -3.69
C THR A 30 17.32 -8.06 -4.70
N ARG A 31 17.96 -8.00 -5.88
CA ARG A 31 17.47 -7.17 -6.99
C ARG A 31 16.03 -7.52 -7.39
N GLN A 32 15.66 -8.80 -7.37
CA GLN A 32 14.29 -9.24 -7.66
C GLN A 32 13.29 -8.70 -6.65
N THR A 33 13.63 -8.74 -5.35
CA THR A 33 12.81 -8.16 -4.29
C THR A 33 12.56 -6.67 -4.53
N TYR A 34 13.63 -5.90 -4.77
CA TYR A 34 13.51 -4.47 -5.05
C TYR A 34 12.73 -4.18 -6.35
N SER A 35 12.96 -4.96 -7.41
CA SER A 35 12.21 -4.84 -8.65
C SER A 35 10.72 -5.10 -8.45
N GLY A 36 10.35 -6.04 -7.57
CA GLY A 36 8.96 -6.32 -7.19
C GLY A 36 8.31 -5.15 -6.44
N TYR A 37 9.10 -4.39 -5.68
CA TYR A 37 8.64 -3.16 -5.01
C TYR A 37 8.37 -2.04 -6.03
N GLU A 38 9.30 -1.81 -6.96
CA GLU A 38 9.12 -0.78 -8.00
C GLU A 38 8.02 -1.13 -9.00
N SER A 39 7.74 -2.41 -9.25
CA SER A 39 6.63 -2.82 -10.13
C SER A 39 5.27 -2.83 -9.42
N GLY A 40 5.25 -2.71 -8.08
CA GLY A 40 4.04 -2.86 -7.28
C GLY A 40 3.51 -4.30 -7.20
N GLU A 41 4.29 -5.29 -7.65
CA GLU A 41 3.94 -6.71 -7.53
C GLU A 41 4.00 -7.18 -6.07
N ARG A 42 4.91 -6.60 -5.29
CA ARG A 42 5.13 -6.95 -3.89
C ARG A 42 5.37 -5.69 -3.07
N TYR A 43 5.04 -5.77 -1.80
CA TYR A 43 5.35 -4.76 -0.79
C TYR A 43 6.26 -5.35 0.29
N PRO A 44 7.06 -4.52 0.96
CA PRO A 44 7.80 -4.99 2.13
C PRO A 44 6.86 -5.54 3.20
N LYS A 45 7.07 -6.80 3.60
CA LYS A 45 6.25 -7.47 4.64
C LYS A 45 6.49 -6.96 6.06
N LYS A 46 7.62 -6.27 6.24
CA LYS A 46 8.20 -5.91 7.53
C LYS A 46 8.37 -4.41 7.57
N LYS A 47 7.87 -3.76 8.63
CA LYS A 47 7.99 -2.30 8.79
C LYS A 47 9.45 -1.84 8.79
N GLU A 48 10.34 -2.68 9.29
CA GLU A 48 11.79 -2.45 9.31
C GLU A 48 12.35 -2.22 7.90
N MET A 49 11.80 -2.87 6.88
CA MET A 49 12.26 -2.68 5.50
C MET A 49 11.84 -1.32 4.94
N TYR A 50 10.68 -0.80 5.34
CA TYR A 50 10.30 0.57 5.01
C TYR A 50 11.25 1.57 5.66
N GLN A 51 11.67 1.32 6.91
CA GLN A 51 12.66 2.16 7.59
C GLN A 51 14.01 2.13 6.86
N VAL A 52 14.52 0.95 6.49
CA VAL A 52 15.79 0.82 5.75
C VAL A 52 15.75 1.57 4.42
N LEU A 53 14.64 1.49 3.69
CA LEU A 53 14.46 2.23 2.43
C LEU A 53 14.38 3.75 2.69
N ALA A 54 13.68 4.16 3.74
CA ALA A 54 13.53 5.55 4.14
C ALA A 54 14.89 6.16 4.51
N ASP A 55 15.68 5.46 5.33
CA ASP A 55 17.03 5.86 5.74
C ASP A 55 17.96 5.95 4.52
N PHE A 56 17.93 4.96 3.63
CA PHE A 56 18.74 4.98 2.40
C PHE A 56 18.41 6.16 1.51
N PHE A 57 17.12 6.47 1.34
CA PHE A 57 16.64 7.58 0.51
C PHE A 57 16.55 8.92 1.23
N GLU A 58 16.92 8.96 2.52
CA GLU A 58 16.85 10.14 3.40
C GLU A 58 15.47 10.81 3.35
N VAL A 59 14.42 9.99 3.44
CA VAL A 59 13.02 10.44 3.48
C VAL A 59 12.36 9.95 4.76
N ASP A 60 11.23 10.54 5.12
CA ASP A 60 10.41 10.05 6.21
C ASP A 60 9.83 8.65 5.89
N VAL A 61 9.75 7.76 6.88
CA VAL A 61 9.16 6.44 6.69
C VAL A 61 7.67 6.54 6.34
N ASP A 62 6.96 7.54 6.88
CA ASP A 62 5.55 7.81 6.60
C ASP A 62 5.37 8.36 5.17
N TYR A 63 6.42 8.98 4.60
CA TYR A 63 6.42 9.31 3.18
C TYR A 63 6.34 8.05 2.32
N LEU A 64 7.01 6.95 2.69
CA LEU A 64 6.92 5.69 1.95
C LEU A 64 5.66 4.89 2.31
N TYR A 65 5.30 4.85 3.59
CA TYR A 65 4.26 3.98 4.13
C TYR A 65 2.96 4.74 4.43
N THR A 66 2.16 4.98 3.39
CA THR A 66 0.87 5.68 3.52
C THR A 66 -0.26 4.77 3.98
N ASP A 67 -1.27 5.33 4.67
CA ASP A 67 -2.50 4.66 5.12
C ASP A 67 -3.14 3.77 4.03
N ARG A 68 -3.17 4.26 2.78
CA ARG A 68 -3.66 3.50 1.63
C ARG A 68 -2.95 2.15 1.44
N GLU A 69 -1.63 2.12 1.59
CA GLU A 69 -0.83 0.91 1.40
C GLU A 69 -1.00 -0.03 2.60
N MET A 70 -1.09 0.52 3.81
CA MET A 70 -1.45 -0.23 5.03
C MET A 70 -2.78 -0.98 4.88
N PHE A 71 -3.79 -0.32 4.29
CA PHE A 71 -5.09 -0.95 4.04
C PHE A 71 -5.02 -2.13 3.06
N LEU A 72 -4.29 -1.96 1.95
CA LEU A 72 -4.17 -3.00 0.92
C LEU A 72 -3.39 -4.21 1.46
N ASP A 73 -2.32 -3.97 2.21
CA ASP A 73 -1.53 -5.01 2.86
C ASP A 73 -2.36 -5.76 3.92
N ALA A 74 -3.09 -5.04 4.78
CA ALA A 74 -3.95 -5.66 5.78
C ALA A 74 -5.07 -6.50 5.15
N ALA A 75 -5.68 -6.02 4.05
CA ALA A 75 -6.68 -6.80 3.31
C ALA A 75 -6.08 -8.06 2.66
N HIS A 76 -4.82 -8.00 2.21
CA HIS A 76 -4.10 -9.16 1.71
C HIS A 76 -3.78 -10.18 2.80
N GLU A 77 -3.29 -9.72 3.96
CA GLU A 77 -2.93 -10.59 5.08
C GLU A 77 -4.16 -11.33 5.64
N GLN A 78 -5.30 -10.64 5.77
CA GLN A 78 -6.50 -11.22 6.35
C GLN A 78 -7.31 -12.11 5.38
N TYR A 79 -7.34 -11.76 4.08
CA TYR A 79 -8.25 -12.40 3.11
C TYR A 79 -7.56 -12.86 1.81
N GLY A 80 -6.23 -12.87 1.78
CA GLY A 80 -5.43 -13.28 0.64
C GLY A 80 -5.59 -12.36 -0.57
N SER A 81 -5.18 -12.84 -1.75
CA SER A 81 -5.18 -12.05 -3.00
C SER A 81 -6.56 -11.53 -3.39
N ARG A 82 -7.63 -12.24 -2.99
CA ARG A 82 -9.03 -11.82 -3.25
C ARG A 82 -9.43 -10.61 -2.41
N GLY A 83 -8.99 -10.54 -1.15
CA GLY A 83 -9.23 -9.40 -0.27
C GLY A 83 -8.55 -8.13 -0.78
N MET A 84 -7.27 -8.29 -1.16
CA MET A 84 -6.48 -7.21 -1.76
C MET A 84 -7.14 -6.65 -3.02
N ALA A 85 -7.61 -7.51 -3.93
CA ALA A 85 -8.29 -7.07 -5.15
C ALA A 85 -9.57 -6.26 -4.84
N GLN A 86 -10.37 -6.69 -3.86
CA GLN A 86 -11.58 -5.96 -3.45
C GLN A 86 -11.26 -4.61 -2.80
N ALA A 87 -10.24 -4.56 -1.93
CA ALA A 87 -9.78 -3.32 -1.33
C ALA A 87 -9.24 -2.35 -2.40
N GLN A 88 -8.49 -2.87 -3.38
CA GLN A 88 -7.95 -2.08 -4.49
C GLN A 88 -9.05 -1.50 -5.38
N GLU A 89 -10.11 -2.28 -5.65
CA GLU A 89 -11.28 -1.83 -6.40
C GLU A 89 -12.00 -0.69 -5.67
N LEU A 90 -12.27 -0.84 -4.38
CA LEU A 90 -12.90 0.19 -3.54
C LEU A 90 -12.10 1.50 -3.54
N VAL A 91 -10.78 1.39 -3.35
CA VAL A 91 -9.89 2.55 -3.38
C VAL A 91 -9.87 3.20 -4.76
N SER A 92 -9.92 2.41 -5.84
CA SER A 92 -9.97 2.95 -7.21
C SER A 92 -11.29 3.66 -7.52
N GLN A 93 -12.42 3.11 -7.07
CA GLN A 93 -13.74 3.73 -7.24
C GLN A 93 -13.82 5.07 -6.51
N LEU A 94 -13.31 5.12 -5.27
CA LEU A 94 -13.22 6.37 -4.51
C LEU A 94 -12.28 7.37 -5.16
N ALA A 95 -11.10 6.94 -5.61
CA ALA A 95 -10.18 7.81 -6.33
C ALA A 95 -10.83 8.41 -7.60
N GLY A 96 -11.63 7.62 -8.33
CA GLY A 96 -12.41 8.08 -9.49
C GLY A 96 -13.50 9.09 -9.12
N MET A 97 -14.19 8.88 -7.99
CA MET A 97 -15.19 9.81 -7.45
C MET A 97 -14.57 11.18 -7.09
N PHE A 98 -13.32 11.19 -6.65
CA PHE A 98 -12.58 12.42 -6.30
C PHE A 98 -11.83 13.07 -7.46
N ALA A 99 -11.68 12.41 -8.60
CA ALA A 99 -11.03 12.98 -9.77
C ALA A 99 -11.83 14.15 -10.40
N GLY A 100 -13.10 14.32 -10.00
CA GLY A 100 -13.99 15.38 -10.49
C GLY A 100 -14.09 16.65 -9.64
N GLY A 101 -13.33 16.84 -8.55
CA GLY A 101 -13.48 18.03 -7.70
C GLY A 101 -12.48 18.22 -6.55
N GLU A 102 -12.54 19.42 -5.95
CA GLU A 102 -11.63 20.11 -5.01
C GLU A 102 -11.47 19.46 -3.62
N LEU A 103 -11.17 18.16 -3.52
CA LEU A 103 -10.76 17.64 -2.22
C LEU A 103 -9.32 18.04 -1.92
N SER A 104 -9.10 18.59 -0.73
CA SER A 104 -7.75 18.77 -0.18
C SER A 104 -7.10 17.41 0.11
N ASP A 105 -5.78 17.35 0.20
CA ASP A 105 -5.09 16.10 0.53
C ASP A 105 -5.48 15.58 1.93
N GLN A 106 -5.86 16.46 2.86
CA GLN A 106 -6.36 16.11 4.20
C GLN A 106 -7.74 15.46 4.16
N ASP A 107 -8.66 15.99 3.34
CA ASP A 107 -10.00 15.42 3.21
C ASP A 107 -9.96 14.02 2.56
N ARG A 108 -9.03 13.81 1.62
CA ARG A 108 -8.83 12.49 0.99
C ARG A 108 -8.39 11.47 2.02
N GLU A 109 -7.49 11.84 2.92
CA GLU A 109 -7.02 10.97 4.00
C GLU A 109 -8.16 10.61 4.96
N ALA A 110 -8.97 11.59 5.38
CA ALA A 110 -10.13 11.35 6.26
C ALA A 110 -11.15 10.38 5.63
N VAL A 111 -11.38 10.50 4.32
CA VAL A 111 -12.25 9.55 3.60
C VAL A 111 -11.63 8.16 3.55
N MET A 112 -10.33 8.04 3.25
CA MET A 112 -9.66 6.74 3.20
C MET A 112 -9.72 6.01 4.54
N ARG A 113 -9.53 6.71 5.66
CA ARG A 113 -9.71 6.14 7.01
C ARG A 113 -11.14 5.67 7.28
N SER A 114 -12.12 6.40 6.76
CA SER A 114 -13.53 6.03 6.86
C SER A 114 -13.84 4.78 6.02
N LEU A 115 -13.23 4.68 4.84
CA LEU A 115 -13.33 3.53 3.96
C LEU A 115 -12.76 2.26 4.60
N GLU A 116 -11.57 2.36 5.16
CA GLU A 116 -10.92 1.27 5.89
C GLU A 116 -11.85 0.70 6.95
N ARG A 117 -12.38 1.55 7.83
CA ARG A 117 -13.35 1.13 8.85
C ARG A 117 -14.58 0.45 8.25
N ALA A 118 -15.17 1.05 7.22
CA ALA A 118 -16.36 0.48 6.58
C ALA A 118 -16.09 -0.90 5.96
N TYR A 119 -14.93 -1.08 5.33
CA TYR A 119 -14.51 -2.37 4.77
C TYR A 119 -14.41 -3.45 5.85
N TRP A 120 -13.73 -3.15 6.97
CA TRP A 120 -13.58 -4.10 8.07
C TRP A 120 -14.93 -4.46 8.71
N LEU A 121 -15.77 -3.46 8.98
CA LEU A 121 -17.12 -3.68 9.52
C LEU A 121 -17.98 -4.58 8.61
N ALA A 122 -17.96 -4.33 7.30
CA ALA A 122 -18.70 -5.15 6.34
C ALA A 122 -18.17 -6.59 6.29
N LYS A 123 -16.88 -6.82 6.52
CA LYS A 123 -16.29 -8.16 6.55
C LYS A 123 -16.57 -8.90 7.85
N GLU A 124 -16.54 -8.21 8.99
CA GLU A 124 -16.93 -8.78 10.29
C GLU A 124 -18.41 -9.18 10.31
N ASP A 125 -19.30 -8.34 9.77
CA ASP A 125 -20.73 -8.65 9.74
C ASP A 125 -21.01 -9.82 8.78
N ASN A 126 -20.29 -9.92 7.65
CA ASN A 126 -20.35 -11.11 6.79
C ASN A 126 -19.87 -12.41 7.48
N GLN A 127 -18.88 -12.36 8.38
CA GLN A 127 -18.48 -13.53 9.18
C GLN A 127 -19.57 -13.95 10.19
N LYS A 128 -20.33 -12.99 10.72
CA LYS A 128 -21.47 -13.24 11.62
C LYS A 128 -22.56 -14.07 10.95
N TYR A 129 -22.84 -13.83 9.67
CA TYR A 129 -23.83 -14.57 8.86
C TYR A 129 -23.25 -15.74 8.06
N THR A 130 -21.93 -15.96 8.07
CA THR A 130 -21.30 -17.11 7.43
C THR A 130 -21.68 -18.40 8.20
N PRO A 131 -22.35 -19.39 7.55
CA PRO A 131 -22.75 -20.63 8.21
C PRO A 131 -21.53 -21.34 8.79
N LYS A 132 -21.66 -21.90 10.01
CA LYS A 132 -20.56 -22.56 10.75
C LYS A 132 -19.77 -23.59 9.92
N LYS A 133 -20.40 -24.22 8.92
CA LYS A 133 -19.78 -25.18 7.98
C LYS A 133 -18.65 -24.59 7.12
N TYR A 134 -18.60 -23.27 6.95
CA TYR A 134 -17.63 -22.57 6.10
C TYR A 134 -16.65 -21.69 6.88
N ARG A 135 -16.69 -21.71 8.22
CA ARG A 135 -15.66 -21.08 9.04
C ARG A 135 -14.44 -22.00 9.02
N LYS A 136 -13.31 -21.53 8.49
CA LYS A 136 -12.01 -22.20 8.61
C LYS A 136 -11.48 -22.06 10.02
#